data_AF-A0AA37LLJ9-F1
#
_entry.id   AF-A0AA37LLJ9-F1
#
_cell.length_a   1.000
_cell.length_b   1.000
_cell.length_c   1.000
_cell.angle_alpha   90.00
_cell.angle_beta   90.00
_cell.angle_gamma   90.00
#
_symmetry.space_group_name_H-M   'P 1'
#
loop_
_entity.id
_entity.type
_entity.pdbx_description
1 polymer ?
#
loop_
_entity_poly.entity_id
_entity_poly.type
_entity_poly.pdbx_seq_one_letter_code
_entity_poly.pdbx_strand_id
1 'polypeptide(L)'
;MDLILTGREMSVEEAYNWGLVKEIVPQEKLLEKTLDYADQIAALSPDSVIISRLAAREAWETGVSRATMRGQELWSEAMLRSKNAAEGLAAYREKRSPKWFPAHL
;
A
#
# COMPACT_ATOMS: atom_id res chain seq x y z
N MET A 1 -6.07 -18.23 -17.06
CA MET A 1 -5.35 -19.24 -17.85
C MET A 1 -5.22 -18.85 -19.33
N ASP A 2 -6.13 -18.03 -19.90
CA ASP A 2 -6.07 -17.55 -21.29
C ASP A 2 -4.70 -16.94 -21.68
N LEU A 3 -4.37 -15.72 -21.20
CA LEU A 3 -3.15 -15.02 -21.61
C LEU A 3 -1.86 -15.85 -21.43
N ILE A 4 -1.78 -16.64 -20.35
CA ILE A 4 -0.63 -17.50 -20.05
C ILE A 4 -0.46 -18.61 -21.09
N LEU A 5 -1.55 -19.15 -21.64
CA LEU A 5 -1.50 -20.26 -22.60
C LEU A 5 -1.54 -19.79 -24.06
N THR A 6 -2.21 -18.67 -24.35
CA THR A 6 -2.41 -18.18 -25.72
C THR A 6 -1.35 -17.18 -26.16
N GLY A 7 -0.72 -16.46 -25.21
CA GLY A 7 0.27 -15.43 -25.52
C GLY A 7 -0.29 -14.26 -26.33
N ARG A 8 -1.62 -14.12 -26.43
CA ARG A 8 -2.25 -13.04 -27.20
C ARG A 8 -1.97 -11.68 -26.56
N GLU A 9 -2.07 -10.64 -27.38
CA GLU A 9 -2.09 -9.27 -26.88
C GLU A 9 -3.39 -8.99 -26.11
N MET A 10 -3.27 -8.22 -25.03
CA MET A 10 -4.37 -7.78 -24.17
C MET A 10 -4.55 -6.27 -24.37
N SER A 11 -5.80 -5.83 -24.53
CA SER A 11 -6.09 -4.39 -24.61
C SER A 11 -5.99 -3.72 -23.24
N VAL A 12 -5.80 -2.40 -23.20
CA VAL A 12 -5.70 -1.66 -21.93
C VAL A 12 -7.04 -1.65 -21.18
N GLU A 13 -8.16 -1.65 -21.90
CA GLU A 13 -9.51 -1.73 -21.33
C GLU A 13 -9.76 -3.08 -20.67
N GLU A 14 -9.28 -4.17 -21.29
CA GLU A 14 -9.32 -5.50 -20.71
C GLU A 14 -8.47 -5.56 -19.44
N ALA A 15 -7.24 -5.03 -19.48
CA ALA A 15 -6.34 -4.95 -18.34
C ALA A 15 -6.96 -4.17 -17.16
N TYR A 16 -7.67 -3.07 -17.45
CA TYR A 16 -8.37 -2.27 -16.44
C TYR A 16 -9.54 -3.03 -15.83
N ASN A 17 -10.38 -3.66 -16.66
CA ASN A 17 -11.52 -4.43 -16.21
C ASN A 17 -11.12 -5.66 -15.37
N TRP A 18 -9.95 -6.24 -15.64
CA TRP A 18 -9.40 -7.35 -14.85
C TRP A 18 -8.68 -6.90 -13.57
N GLY A 19 -8.48 -5.59 -13.39
CA GLY A 19 -7.77 -5.02 -12.25
C GLY A 19 -6.25 -5.14 -12.33
N LEU A 20 -5.68 -5.44 -13.51
CA LEU A 20 -4.22 -5.42 -13.72
C LEU A 20 -3.67 -4.00 -13.73
N VAL A 21 -4.47 -3.05 -14.23
CA VAL A 21 -4.18 -1.61 -14.13
C VAL A 21 -5.29 -0.90 -13.37
N LYS A 22 -4.93 0.06 -12.52
CA LYS A 22 -5.86 0.77 -11.64
C LYS A 22 -6.54 1.97 -12.32
N GLU A 23 -5.95 2.53 -13.36
CA GLU A 23 -6.47 3.73 -14.02
C GLU A 23 -5.89 3.86 -15.44
N ILE A 24 -6.69 4.39 -16.37
CA ILE A 24 -6.27 4.72 -17.74
C ILE A 24 -6.31 6.24 -17.87
N VAL A 25 -5.21 6.84 -18.31
CA VAL A 25 -5.06 8.31 -18.41
C VAL A 25 -4.46 8.69 -19.76
N PRO A 26 -4.73 9.92 -20.28
CA PRO A 26 -4.02 10.44 -21.45
C PRO A 26 -2.51 10.45 -21.23
N GLN A 27 -1.75 10.19 -22.30
CA GLN A 27 -0.28 10.07 -22.25
C GLN A 27 0.39 11.31 -21.62
N GLU A 28 -0.14 12.49 -21.92
CA GLU A 28 0.39 13.78 -21.45
C GLU A 28 0.21 13.95 -19.93
N LYS A 29 -0.75 13.24 -19.33
CA LYS A 29 -1.04 13.25 -17.90
C LYS A 29 -0.41 12.09 -17.13
N LEU A 30 0.24 11.15 -17.83
CA LEU A 30 0.78 9.93 -17.21
C LEU A 30 1.74 10.27 -16.06
N LEU A 31 2.69 11.18 -16.30
CA LEU A 31 3.69 11.55 -15.29
C LEU A 31 3.06 12.27 -14.10
N GLU A 32 2.20 13.27 -14.35
CA GLU A 32 1.46 14.00 -13.31
C GLU A 32 0.69 13.04 -12.41
N LYS A 33 -0.12 12.15 -13.00
CA LYS A 33 -0.94 11.19 -12.25
C LYS A 33 -0.11 10.16 -11.49
N THR A 34 1.03 9.75 -12.05
CA THR A 34 1.95 8.83 -11.37
C THR A 34 2.56 9.48 -10.14
N LEU A 35 3.03 10.73 -10.25
CA LEU A 35 3.62 11.47 -9.14
C LEU A 35 2.57 11.79 -8.06
N ASP A 36 1.39 12.26 -8.45
CA ASP A 36 0.27 12.50 -7.50
C ASP A 36 -0.06 11.26 -6.68
N TYR A 37 -0.06 10.07 -7.31
CA TYR A 37 -0.34 8.81 -6.62
C TYR A 37 0.83 8.38 -5.72
N ALA A 38 2.07 8.56 -6.18
CA ALA A 38 3.26 8.29 -5.38
C ALA A 38 3.33 9.21 -4.14
N ASP A 39 3.00 10.49 -4.28
CA ASP A 39 2.99 11.47 -3.20
C ASP A 39 1.94 11.13 -2.14
N GLN A 40 0.77 10.64 -2.55
CA GLN A 40 -0.25 10.14 -1.61
C GLN A 40 0.28 8.99 -0.75
N ILE A 41 1.04 8.06 -1.33
CA ILE A 41 1.65 6.94 -0.59
C ILE A 41 2.80 7.45 0.29
N ALA A 42 3.66 8.32 -0.25
CA ALA A 42 4.82 8.87 0.45
C ALA A 42 4.44 9.78 1.62
N ALA A 43 3.24 10.38 1.60
CA ALA A 43 2.69 11.15 2.70
C ALA A 43 2.25 10.30 3.91
N LEU A 44 2.21 8.97 3.79
CA LEU A 44 1.85 8.05 4.87
C LEU A 44 3.08 7.62 5.68
N SER A 45 2.84 7.08 6.87
CA SER A 45 3.90 6.47 7.69
C SER A 45 4.58 5.34 6.90
N PRO A 46 5.91 5.38 6.71
CA PRO A 46 6.61 4.38 5.92
C PRO A 46 6.49 2.98 6.55
N ASP A 47 6.54 2.91 7.88
CA ASP A 47 6.29 1.71 8.66
C ASP A 47 4.90 1.13 8.32
N SER A 48 3.86 1.97 8.33
CA SER A 48 2.48 1.52 8.09
C SER A 48 2.29 1.02 6.66
N VAL A 49 2.85 1.71 5.66
CA VAL A 49 2.79 1.28 4.26
C VAL A 49 3.42 -0.11 4.08
N ILE A 50 4.59 -0.33 4.68
CA ILE A 50 5.30 -1.62 4.61
C ILE A 50 4.46 -2.74 5.22
N ILE A 51 3.99 -2.55 6.46
CA ILE A 51 3.23 -3.58 7.18
C ILE A 51 1.88 -3.85 6.51
N SER A 52 1.14 -2.81 6.10
CA SER A 52 -0.14 -3.00 5.42
C SER A 52 0.01 -3.80 4.12
N ARG A 53 1.09 -3.56 3.35
CA ARG A 53 1.38 -4.34 2.14
C ARG A 53 1.70 -5.80 2.46
N LEU A 54 2.49 -6.07 3.51
CA LEU A 54 2.82 -7.43 3.94
C LEU A 54 1.59 -8.17 4.44
N ALA A 55 0.77 -7.53 5.28
CA ALA A 55 -0.47 -8.09 5.82
C ALA A 55 -1.48 -8.41 4.71
N ALA A 56 -1.62 -7.54 3.70
CA ALA A 56 -2.49 -7.79 2.56
C ALA A 56 -2.05 -9.02 1.74
N ARG A 57 -0.72 -9.19 1.54
CA ARG A 57 -0.17 -10.38 0.86
C ARG A 57 -0.39 -11.66 1.67
N GLU A 58 -0.11 -11.62 2.98
CA GLU A 58 -0.35 -12.77 3.86
C GLU A 58 -1.83 -13.17 3.88
N ALA A 59 -2.74 -12.19 3.89
CA ALA A 59 -4.18 -12.44 3.85
C ALA A 59 -4.61 -13.06 2.52
N TRP A 60 -3.98 -12.67 1.41
CA TRP A 60 -4.22 -13.27 0.10
C TRP A 60 -3.81 -14.75 0.06
N GLU A 61 -2.69 -15.10 0.69
CA GLU A 61 -2.15 -16.46 0.68
C GLU A 61 -2.78 -17.38 1.72
N THR A 62 -3.16 -16.84 2.88
CA THR A 62 -3.51 -17.65 4.06
C THR A 62 -4.90 -17.39 4.63
N GLY A 63 -5.60 -16.39 4.11
CA GLY A 63 -6.89 -15.94 4.59
C GLY A 63 -6.81 -14.92 5.72
N VAL A 64 -7.84 -14.09 5.83
CA VAL A 64 -7.89 -12.92 6.73
C VAL A 64 -7.67 -13.28 8.20
N SER A 65 -8.26 -14.39 8.67
CA SER A 65 -8.14 -14.79 10.09
C SER A 65 -6.69 -15.11 10.48
N ARG A 66 -5.99 -15.91 9.66
CA ARG A 66 -4.58 -16.25 9.91
C ARG A 66 -3.69 -15.02 9.80
N ALA A 67 -3.86 -14.23 8.74
CA ALA A 67 -3.08 -13.00 8.54
C ALA A 67 -3.27 -11.99 9.68
N THR A 68 -4.48 -11.88 10.24
CA THR A 68 -4.76 -11.02 11.39
C THR A 68 -4.02 -11.49 12.63
N MET A 69 -4.12 -12.78 12.99
CA MET A 69 -3.41 -13.32 14.16
C MET A 69 -1.90 -13.16 14.03
N ARG A 70 -1.33 -13.52 12.87
CA ARG A 70 0.09 -13.37 12.58
C ARG A 70 0.53 -11.92 12.59
N GLY A 71 -0.30 -11.01 12.07
CA GLY A 71 -0.03 -9.58 12.10
C GLY A 71 0.00 -9.01 13.52
N GLN A 72 -0.91 -9.45 14.39
CA GLN A 72 -0.88 -9.08 15.81
C GLN A 72 0.39 -9.59 16.50
N GLU A 73 0.80 -10.83 16.22
CA GLU A 73 2.01 -11.43 16.80
C GLU A 73 3.30 -10.72 16.34
N LEU A 74 3.45 -10.49 15.03
CA LEU A 74 4.70 -9.97 14.47
C LEU A 74 4.85 -8.45 14.63
N TRP A 75 3.75 -7.71 14.54
CA TRP A 75 3.82 -6.28 14.24
C TRP A 75 3.20 -5.38 15.30
N SER A 76 2.26 -5.87 16.12
CA SER A 76 1.49 -5.00 17.02
C SER A 76 2.39 -4.26 18.01
N GLU A 77 3.31 -4.97 18.66
CA GLU A 77 4.20 -4.39 19.66
C GLU A 77 5.21 -3.43 19.03
N ALA A 78 5.85 -3.84 17.93
CA ALA A 78 6.82 -3.01 17.22
C ALA A 78 6.18 -1.72 16.69
N MET A 79 4.94 -1.80 16.19
CA MET A 79 4.15 -0.64 15.76
C MET A 79 3.85 0.30 16.92
N LEU A 80 3.32 -0.21 18.04
CA LEU A 80 2.96 0.60 19.20
C LEU A 80 4.17 1.32 19.82
N ARG A 81 5.36 0.73 19.73
CA ARG A 81 6.61 1.30 20.23
C ARG A 81 7.35 2.16 19.19
N SER A 82 6.90 2.20 17.94
CA SER A 82 7.59 2.91 16.87
C SER A 82 7.51 4.43 17.04
N LYS A 83 8.56 5.14 16.60
CA LYS A 83 8.58 6.61 16.57
C LYS A 83 7.47 7.18 15.70
N ASN A 84 7.19 6.51 14.57
CA ASN A 84 6.14 6.93 13.66
C ASN A 84 4.74 6.77 14.26
N ALA A 85 4.46 5.74 15.08
CA ALA A 85 3.19 5.65 15.78
C ALA A 85 3.00 6.79 16.80
N ALA A 86 4.04 7.10 17.58
CA ALA A 86 4.01 8.21 18.52
C ALA A 86 3.78 9.57 17.81
N GLU A 87 4.50 9.80 16.71
CA GLU A 87 4.36 11.00 15.89
C GLU A 87 2.98 11.10 15.23
N GLY A 88 2.45 10.01 14.69
CA GLY A 88 1.11 9.98 14.09
C GLY A 88 0.03 10.37 15.09
N LEU A 89 0.10 9.84 16.31
CA LEU A 89 -0.81 10.20 17.40
C LEU A 89 -0.62 11.65 17.88
N ALA A 90 0.60 12.18 17.88
CA ALA A 90 0.87 13.58 18.21
C ALA A 90 0.32 14.53 17.13
N ALA A 91 0.66 14.29 15.87
CA ALA A 91 0.21 15.09 14.73
C ALA A 91 -1.32 15.14 14.63
N TYR A 92 -2.00 14.00 14.85
CA TYR A 92 -3.46 13.94 14.88
C TYR A 92 -4.05 14.80 16.00
N ARG A 93 -3.53 14.72 17.23
CA ARG A 93 -3.98 15.52 18.38
C ARG A 93 -3.73 17.01 18.16
N GLU A 94 -2.61 17.36 17.54
CA GLU A 94 -2.19 18.74 17.28
C GLU A 94 -2.78 19.32 15.98
N LYS A 95 -3.56 18.54 15.23
CA LYS A 95 -4.17 18.92 13.93
C LYS A 95 -3.16 19.45 12.92
N ARG A 96 -1.99 18.81 12.86
CA ARG A 96 -0.92 19.13 11.90
C ARG A 96 -0.58 17.92 11.05
N SER A 97 0.13 18.15 9.95
CA SER A 97 0.72 17.05 9.19
C SER A 97 1.83 16.37 10.00
N PRO A 98 1.92 15.02 9.94
CA PRO A 98 2.98 14.28 10.60
C PRO A 98 4.33 14.47 9.90
N LYS A 99 5.41 14.41 10.67
CA LYS A 99 6.79 14.39 10.20
C LYS A 99 7.36 13.01 10.38
N TRP A 100 7.21 12.16 9.37
CA TRP A 100 7.64 10.78 9.45
C TRP A 100 9.16 10.64 9.54
N PHE A 101 9.58 9.71 10.39
CA PHE A 101 10.95 9.22 10.46
C PHE A 101 11.15 8.10 9.43
N PRO A 102 12.38 7.80 9.01
CA PRO A 102 12.67 6.60 8.21
C PRO A 102 12.08 5.34 8.85
N ALA A 103 11.77 4.34 8.02
CA ALA A 103 11.24 3.07 8.50
C ALA A 103 12.20 2.42 9.51
N HIS A 104 11.65 1.86 10.58
CA HIS A 104 12.41 1.27 11.70
C HIS A 104 11.99 -0.18 12.01
N LEU A 105 11.29 -0.82 11.08
CA LEU A 105 10.83 -2.21 11.13
C LEU A 105 11.65 -3.10 10.21
#